data_AF-A0A2K8SEW8-F1
#
_entry.id   AF-A0A2K8SEW8-F1
#
_cell.length_a   1.000
_cell.length_b   1.000
_cell.length_c   1.000
_cell.angle_alpha   90.00
_cell.angle_beta   90.00
_cell.angle_gamma   90.00
#
_symmetry.space_group_name_H-M   'P 1'
#
loop_
_entity.id
_entity.type
_entity.pdbx_description
1 polymer ?
#
loop_
_entity_poly.entity_id
_entity_poly.type
_entity_poly.pdbx_seq_one_letter_code
_entity_poly.pdbx_strand_id
1 'polypeptide(L)'
;MKLKVRKIENSEWIKNIFLDDENIYFVDSIPNGNINTLCWISKKIFLENIKIKQDLERTFIAHPNPHFSSMDMISNTDIKVYGIYEHYIQNFVVINNTKYISFIINGKVFTTNLNNIENLEEFQIIKKINEGLIIKRDNKILLVDENIKLIKEIKIDLVDIIQFQNNFVIQKSNEEIVLTDLSFKIISVLDNEQDFKRIHYLNKNNVLISFKKKEESVLINILNNKKETFDKSFINRAVLLNNTFFLTKKIEKSGGKDFLNIFY
;
A
#
# COMPACT_ATOMS: atom_id res chain seq x y z
N MET A 1 -9.65 1.27 -23.28
CA MET A 1 -9.81 2.57 -22.59
C MET A 1 -8.42 3.13 -22.33
N LYS A 2 -8.06 4.29 -22.89
CA LYS A 2 -6.70 4.85 -22.74
C LYS A 2 -6.60 5.50 -21.35
N LEU A 3 -5.97 4.81 -20.40
CA LEU A 3 -5.73 5.35 -19.05
C LEU A 3 -4.79 6.55 -19.17
N LYS A 4 -5.23 7.72 -18.69
CA LYS A 4 -4.36 8.91 -18.59
C LYS A 4 -3.45 8.73 -17.38
N VAL A 5 -2.20 8.32 -17.62
CA VAL A 5 -1.17 8.29 -16.58
C VAL A 5 -0.63 9.72 -16.41
N ARG A 6 -0.56 10.19 -15.17
CA ARG A 6 -0.04 11.53 -14.82
C ARG A 6 1.00 11.39 -13.72
N LYS A 7 2.15 12.04 -13.89
CA LYS A 7 3.14 12.19 -12.81
C LYS A 7 2.70 13.35 -11.92
N ILE A 8 2.80 13.18 -10.61
CA ILE A 8 2.56 14.22 -9.62
C ILE A 8 3.92 14.74 -9.16
N GLU A 9 4.14 16.05 -9.29
CA GLU A 9 5.39 16.70 -8.87
C GLU A 9 5.51 16.76 -7.34
N ASN A 10 6.74 16.88 -6.84
CA ASN A 10 7.06 17.00 -5.42
C ASN A 10 6.54 15.82 -4.56
N SER A 11 6.52 14.61 -5.14
CA SER A 11 6.04 13.38 -4.50
C SER A 11 7.18 12.39 -4.17
N GLU A 12 8.43 12.79 -4.38
CA GLU A 12 9.65 12.00 -4.16
C GLU A 12 9.81 11.58 -2.68
N TRP A 13 9.38 12.45 -1.77
CA TRP A 13 9.39 12.20 -0.32
C TRP A 13 8.41 11.10 0.11
N ILE A 14 7.30 10.91 -0.63
CA ILE A 14 6.27 9.92 -0.30
C ILE A 14 6.85 8.52 -0.54
N LYS A 15 7.16 7.77 0.53
CA LYS A 15 7.70 6.41 0.46
C LYS A 15 6.61 5.35 0.46
N ASN A 16 5.48 5.60 1.14
CA ASN A 16 4.33 4.70 1.13
C ASN A 16 3.00 5.47 1.06
N ILE A 17 1.95 4.77 0.61
CA ILE A 17 0.61 5.33 0.46
C ILE A 17 -0.40 4.33 1.04
N PHE A 18 -1.24 4.81 1.96
CA PHE A 18 -2.36 4.04 2.51
C PHE A 18 -3.67 4.78 2.30
N LEU A 19 -4.77 4.04 2.31
CA LEU A 19 -6.11 4.59 2.13
C LEU A 19 -7.03 4.06 3.23
N ASP A 20 -7.91 4.93 3.73
CA ASP A 20 -9.16 4.50 4.36
C ASP A 20 -10.34 4.91 3.46
N ASP A 21 -11.56 5.01 3.97
CA ASP A 21 -12.73 5.39 3.18
C ASP A 21 -12.70 6.87 2.76
N GLU A 22 -12.17 7.76 3.59
CA GLU A 22 -12.27 9.22 3.45
C GLU A 22 -10.94 9.90 3.08
N ASN A 23 -9.82 9.30 3.45
CA ASN A 23 -8.50 9.92 3.49
C ASN A 23 -7.45 9.11 2.72
N ILE A 24 -6.41 9.83 2.34
CA ILE A 24 -5.16 9.31 1.80
C ILE A 24 -4.09 9.62 2.82
N TYR A 25 -3.26 8.63 3.12
CA TYR A 25 -2.13 8.75 4.03
C TYR A 25 -0.84 8.60 3.24
N PHE A 26 0.08 9.53 3.44
CA PHE A 26 1.41 9.53 2.85
C PHE A 26 2.43 9.33 3.95
N VAL A 27 3.36 8.41 3.73
CA VAL A 27 4.44 8.15 4.67
C VAL A 27 5.73 8.69 4.10
N ASP A 28 6.40 9.54 4.88
CA ASP A 28 7.82 9.78 4.74
C ASP A 28 8.55 8.94 5.80
N SER A 29 9.22 7.87 5.39
CA SER A 29 10.00 7.05 6.31
C SER A 29 11.30 6.65 5.65
N ILE A 30 12.39 6.96 6.33
CA ILE A 30 13.73 6.61 5.88
C ILE A 30 14.24 5.49 6.78
N PRO A 31 14.78 4.40 6.22
CA PRO A 31 15.38 3.34 7.02
C PRO A 31 16.45 3.90 7.96
N ASN A 32 16.37 3.56 9.25
CA ASN A 32 17.23 4.09 10.31
C ASN A 32 17.15 5.62 10.51
N GLY A 33 16.13 6.28 9.95
CA GLY A 33 15.83 7.68 10.24
C GLY A 33 15.08 7.81 11.56
N ASN A 34 15.39 8.85 12.34
CA ASN A 34 14.75 9.12 13.63
C ASN A 34 13.49 9.99 13.52
N ILE A 35 13.17 10.46 12.30
CA ILE A 35 12.00 11.30 12.02
C ILE A 35 11.25 10.64 10.86
N ASN A 36 10.18 9.93 11.20
CA ASN A 36 9.30 9.27 10.25
C ASN A 36 7.93 9.90 10.36
N THR A 37 7.43 10.48 9.27
CA THR A 37 6.21 11.29 9.29
C THR A 37 5.07 10.55 8.60
N LEU A 38 3.95 10.42 9.31
CA LEU A 38 2.66 10.10 8.69
C LEU A 38 1.95 11.40 8.37
N CYS A 39 1.61 11.60 7.11
CA CYS A 39 0.88 12.74 6.59
C CYS A 39 -0.47 12.28 6.04
N TRP A 40 -1.45 13.18 5.95
CA TRP A 40 -2.77 12.84 5.43
C TRP A 40 -3.44 14.00 4.69
N ILE A 41 -4.39 13.65 3.83
CA ILE A 41 -5.29 14.58 3.13
C ILE A 41 -6.61 13.86 2.85
N SER A 42 -7.73 14.56 2.88
CA SER A 42 -9.00 13.94 2.48
C SER A 42 -9.01 13.65 0.98
N LYS A 43 -9.59 12.51 0.59
CA LYS A 43 -9.72 12.12 -0.83
C LYS A 43 -10.47 13.20 -1.63
N LYS A 44 -11.48 13.83 -1.03
CA LYS A 44 -12.25 14.91 -1.66
C LYS A 44 -11.34 16.08 -2.04
N ILE A 45 -10.56 16.60 -1.08
CA ILE A 45 -9.64 17.72 -1.31
C ILE A 45 -8.56 17.32 -2.30
N PHE A 46 -7.99 16.11 -2.17
CA PHE A 46 -6.98 15.62 -3.10
C PHE A 46 -7.46 15.54 -4.55
N LEU A 47 -8.67 15.01 -4.77
CA LEU A 47 -9.27 14.92 -6.11
C LEU A 47 -9.62 16.29 -6.69
N GLU A 48 -10.06 17.23 -5.85
CA GLU A 48 -10.31 18.62 -6.24
C GLU A 48 -9.00 19.32 -6.64
N ASN A 49 -7.93 19.13 -5.88
CA ASN A 49 -6.61 19.68 -6.19
C ASN A 49 -6.04 19.14 -7.50
N ILE A 50 -6.19 17.84 -7.77
CA ILE A 50 -5.79 17.24 -9.07
C ILE A 50 -6.51 17.92 -10.24
N LYS A 51 -7.74 18.41 -10.05
CA LYS A 51 -8.52 19.07 -11.11
C LYS A 51 -8.18 20.55 -11.24
N ILE A 52 -8.05 21.27 -10.11
CA ILE A 52 -8.01 22.75 -10.09
C ILE A 52 -6.58 23.28 -10.03
N LYS A 53 -5.75 22.74 -9.12
CA LYS A 53 -4.41 23.29 -8.84
C LYS A 53 -3.38 22.92 -9.92
N GLN A 54 -3.74 22.04 -10.85
CA GLN A 54 -2.91 21.66 -11.99
C GLN A 54 -2.64 22.83 -12.95
N ASP A 55 -3.59 23.75 -13.12
CA ASP A 55 -3.52 24.81 -14.14
C ASP A 55 -2.95 26.13 -13.60
N LEU A 56 -2.60 26.19 -12.31
CA LEU A 56 -2.30 27.43 -11.58
C LEU A 56 -0.87 27.49 -11.03
N GLU A 57 0.04 26.61 -11.46
CA GLU A 57 1.42 26.49 -10.94
C GLU A 57 1.51 26.27 -9.41
N ARG A 58 0.44 25.77 -8.77
CA ARG A 58 0.38 25.58 -7.31
C ARG A 58 0.86 24.20 -6.88
N THR A 59 1.78 24.17 -5.91
CA THR A 59 2.25 22.92 -5.28
C THR A 59 1.29 22.50 -4.16
N PHE A 60 0.56 21.39 -4.33
CA PHE A 60 -0.35 20.86 -3.29
C PHE A 60 0.12 19.56 -2.63
N ILE A 61 1.23 18.98 -3.10
CA ILE A 61 1.81 17.71 -2.61
C ILE A 61 3.12 17.92 -1.84
N ALA A 62 3.48 19.17 -1.56
CA ALA A 62 4.66 19.46 -0.74
C ALA A 62 4.54 18.82 0.65
N HIS A 63 5.69 18.46 1.20
CA HIS A 63 5.77 17.91 2.54
C HIS A 63 5.37 19.03 3.53
N PRO A 64 4.42 18.82 4.44
CA PRO A 64 3.93 19.87 5.35
C PRO A 64 4.90 20.23 6.49
N ASN A 65 6.17 19.82 6.41
CA ASN A 65 7.15 20.01 7.47
C ASN A 65 8.23 20.99 6.96
N PRO A 66 8.51 22.08 7.69
CA PRO A 66 9.49 23.09 7.31
C PRO A 66 10.93 22.56 7.16
N HIS A 67 11.23 21.38 7.68
CA HIS A 67 12.52 20.72 7.44
C HIS A 67 12.67 20.19 6.00
N PHE A 68 11.56 19.95 5.29
CA PHE A 68 11.56 19.31 3.96
C PHE A 68 10.97 20.18 2.85
N SER A 69 10.34 21.31 3.16
CA SER A 69 9.71 22.18 2.17
C SER A 69 9.79 23.64 2.60
N SER A 70 9.81 24.56 1.63
CA SER A 70 9.81 26.00 1.92
C SER A 70 8.47 26.44 2.52
N MET A 71 8.46 27.59 3.20
CA MET A 71 7.21 28.17 3.73
C MET A 71 6.17 28.41 2.63
N ASP A 72 6.60 28.84 1.44
CA ASP A 72 5.72 29.02 0.29
C ASP A 72 5.08 27.69 -0.15
N MET A 73 5.84 26.60 -0.20
CA MET A 73 5.31 25.29 -0.53
C MET A 73 4.34 24.77 0.55
N ILE A 74 4.67 24.97 1.83
CA ILE A 74 3.85 24.54 2.96
C ILE A 74 2.54 25.32 3.03
N SER A 75 2.56 26.63 2.77
CA SER A 75 1.33 27.44 2.75
C SER A 75 0.37 27.05 1.61
N ASN A 76 0.85 26.36 0.58
CA ASN A 76 0.07 25.93 -0.58
C ASN A 76 -0.37 24.45 -0.54
N THR A 77 0.18 23.64 0.39
CA THR A 77 -0.18 22.23 0.56
C THR A 77 -1.38 22.07 1.48
N ASP A 78 -2.32 21.21 1.08
CA ASP A 78 -3.45 20.82 1.95
C ASP A 78 -3.15 19.53 2.73
N ILE A 79 -1.97 18.94 2.51
CA ILE A 79 -1.49 17.80 3.27
C ILE A 79 -1.19 18.26 4.70
N LYS A 80 -1.63 17.48 5.68
CA LYS A 80 -1.39 17.73 7.10
C LYS A 80 -0.51 16.64 7.69
N VAL A 81 0.31 17.01 8.66
CA VAL A 81 1.00 16.03 9.49
C VAL A 81 -0.04 15.33 10.37
N TYR A 82 -0.10 14.01 10.28
CA TYR A 82 -0.87 13.18 11.21
C TYR A 82 -0.06 12.94 12.49
N GLY A 83 1.21 12.55 12.35
CA GLY A 83 2.11 12.28 13.48
C GLY A 83 3.55 12.06 13.02
N ILE A 84 4.48 12.20 13.97
CA ILE A 84 5.92 11.98 13.79
C ILE A 84 6.33 10.86 14.73
N TYR A 85 7.11 9.91 14.22
CA TYR A 85 7.49 8.70 14.94
C TYR A 85 8.99 8.44 14.79
N GLU A 86 9.58 7.85 15.84
CA GLU A 86 11.00 7.52 15.87
C GLU A 86 11.36 6.35 14.96
N HIS A 87 10.41 5.45 14.72
CA HIS A 87 10.64 4.22 13.95
C HIS A 87 10.02 4.28 12.56
N TYR A 88 10.60 3.49 11.65
CA TYR A 88 10.13 3.38 10.26
C TYR A 88 8.67 2.89 10.22
N ILE A 89 7.79 3.65 9.57
CA ILE A 89 6.37 3.31 9.46
C ILE A 89 6.18 2.27 8.36
N GLN A 90 5.89 1.03 8.77
CA GLN A 90 5.69 -0.10 7.89
C GLN A 90 4.27 -0.12 7.30
N ASN A 91 3.26 0.09 8.13
CA ASN A 91 1.87 0.02 7.71
C ASN A 91 1.01 1.01 8.48
N PHE A 92 -0.10 1.43 7.87
CA PHE A 92 -1.16 2.17 8.52
C PHE A 92 -2.50 1.71 7.96
N VAL A 93 -3.41 1.30 8.83
CA VAL A 93 -4.72 0.79 8.43
C VAL A 93 -5.82 1.32 9.33
N VAL A 94 -6.98 1.58 8.73
CA VAL A 94 -8.19 1.99 9.45
C VAL A 94 -9.29 0.95 9.23
N ILE A 95 -9.82 0.42 10.32
CA ILE A 95 -10.85 -0.61 10.35
C ILE A 95 -11.90 -0.25 11.41
N ASN A 96 -13.16 -0.07 11.03
CA ASN A 96 -14.26 0.30 11.93
C ASN A 96 -13.88 1.45 12.89
N ASN A 97 -13.31 2.53 12.35
CA ASN A 97 -12.76 3.70 13.06
C ASN A 97 -11.53 3.46 13.95
N THR A 98 -11.12 2.21 14.14
CA THR A 98 -9.88 1.85 14.81
C THR A 98 -8.71 2.02 13.86
N LYS A 99 -7.65 2.69 14.32
CA LYS A 99 -6.45 2.94 13.54
C LYS A 99 -5.30 2.11 14.10
N TYR A 100 -4.67 1.33 13.24
CA TYR A 100 -3.46 0.59 13.58
C TYR A 100 -2.28 1.15 12.80
N ILE A 101 -1.13 1.19 13.46
CA ILE A 101 0.15 1.56 12.86
C ILE A 101 1.16 0.47 13.16
N SER A 102 1.97 0.14 12.15
CA SER A 102 3.03 -0.85 12.25
C SER A 102 4.38 -0.19 12.04
N PHE A 103 5.37 -0.55 12.85
CA PHE A 103 6.74 -0.05 12.81
C PHE A 103 7.73 -1.18 12.56
N ILE A 104 8.86 -0.86 11.93
CA ILE A 104 10.04 -1.74 11.90
C ILE A 104 10.99 -1.33 13.03
N ILE A 105 11.22 -2.25 13.97
CA ILE A 105 12.13 -2.05 15.11
C ILE A 105 13.06 -3.25 15.18
N ASN A 106 14.38 -3.03 15.09
CA ASN A 106 15.40 -4.08 15.14
C ASN A 106 15.14 -5.27 14.19
N GLY A 107 14.58 -4.97 13.01
CA GLY A 107 14.24 -5.98 12.03
C GLY A 107 13.07 -6.88 12.42
N LYS A 108 12.12 -6.37 13.20
CA LYS A 108 10.84 -7.01 13.47
C LYS A 108 9.71 -6.01 13.25
N VAL A 109 8.51 -6.52 12.96
CA VAL A 109 7.32 -5.68 12.80
C VAL A 109 6.55 -5.67 14.11
N PHE A 110 6.39 -4.46 14.66
CA PHE A 110 5.57 -4.22 15.83
C PHE A 110 4.37 -3.38 15.43
N THR A 111 3.18 -3.79 15.87
CA THR A 111 1.93 -3.12 15.55
C THR A 111 1.22 -2.72 16.84
N THR A 112 0.58 -1.55 16.81
CA THR A 112 -0.24 -1.08 17.92
C THR A 112 -1.47 -0.31 17.41
N ASN A 113 -2.47 -0.20 18.27
CA ASN A 113 -3.53 0.78 18.12
C ASN A 113 -2.93 2.17 18.29
N LEU A 114 -3.23 3.07 17.36
CA LEU A 114 -2.69 4.42 17.33
C LEU A 114 -3.04 5.26 18.58
N ASN A 115 -4.13 4.93 19.27
CA ASN A 115 -4.52 5.59 20.52
C ASN A 115 -3.73 5.07 21.74
N ASN A 116 -2.91 4.02 21.58
CA ASN A 116 -2.12 3.39 22.65
C ASN A 116 -0.73 2.98 22.15
N ILE A 117 0.05 3.97 21.68
CA ILE A 117 1.35 3.75 21.03
C ILE A 117 2.37 3.01 21.94
N GLU A 118 2.22 3.11 23.25
CA GLU A 118 3.13 2.47 24.23
C GLU A 118 3.01 0.94 24.24
N ASN A 119 1.87 0.37 23.84
CA ASN A 119 1.64 -1.07 23.85
C ASN A 119 1.90 -1.71 22.47
N LEU A 120 3.17 -1.89 22.14
CA LEU A 120 3.60 -2.53 20.90
C LEU A 120 3.52 -4.05 20.99
N GLU A 121 2.81 -4.68 20.05
CA GLU A 121 2.75 -6.13 19.90
C GLU A 121 3.48 -6.61 18.65
N GLU A 122 4.21 -7.71 18.73
CA GLU A 122 4.95 -8.28 17.58
C GLU A 122 3.99 -9.02 16.63
N PHE A 123 3.52 -8.33 15.60
CA PHE A 123 2.81 -8.91 14.46
C PHE A 123 2.80 -7.95 13.27
N GLN A 124 2.62 -8.48 12.06
CA GLN A 124 2.52 -7.70 10.83
C GLN A 124 1.09 -7.71 10.30
N ILE A 125 0.55 -6.54 9.97
CA ILE A 125 -0.67 -6.44 9.17
C ILE A 125 -0.30 -6.58 7.69
N ILE A 126 -0.91 -7.56 7.02
CA ILE A 126 -0.72 -7.79 5.58
C ILE A 126 -1.76 -6.97 4.80
N LYS A 127 -3.05 -7.13 5.14
CA LYS A 127 -4.14 -6.46 4.43
C LYS A 127 -5.39 -6.31 5.27
N LYS A 128 -6.14 -5.22 5.04
CA LYS A 128 -7.55 -5.15 5.39
C LYS A 128 -8.39 -5.92 4.37
N ILE A 129 -9.26 -6.79 4.84
CA ILE A 129 -10.21 -7.57 4.02
C ILE A 129 -11.58 -7.52 4.69
N ASN A 130 -12.59 -7.03 3.97
CA ASN A 130 -13.91 -6.73 4.56
C ASN A 130 -13.78 -5.89 5.85
N GLU A 131 -14.42 -6.35 6.92
CA GLU A 131 -14.40 -5.83 8.28
C GLU A 131 -13.33 -6.51 9.15
N GLY A 132 -12.33 -7.16 8.54
CA GLY A 132 -11.24 -7.83 9.25
C GLY A 132 -9.85 -7.45 8.75
N LEU A 133 -8.84 -7.97 9.43
CA LEU A 133 -7.42 -7.86 9.05
C LEU A 133 -6.83 -9.24 8.83
N ILE A 134 -6.03 -9.38 7.78
CA ILE A 134 -5.10 -10.50 7.66
C ILE A 134 -3.77 -10.07 8.25
N ILE A 135 -3.29 -10.85 9.23
CA ILE A 135 -2.05 -10.61 9.95
C ILE A 135 -1.11 -11.82 9.88
N LYS A 136 0.19 -11.58 9.99
CA LYS A 136 1.22 -12.59 10.27
C LYS A 136 1.66 -12.45 11.72
N ARG A 137 1.47 -13.50 12.52
CA ARG A 137 1.86 -13.59 13.93
C ARG A 137 2.37 -15.00 14.21
N ASP A 138 3.53 -15.13 14.84
CA ASP A 138 4.15 -16.44 15.17
C ASP A 138 4.23 -17.41 13.97
N ASN A 139 4.64 -16.89 12.80
CA ASN A 139 4.68 -17.63 11.52
C ASN A 139 3.34 -18.21 11.04
N LYS A 140 2.22 -17.75 11.60
CA LYS A 140 0.87 -18.09 11.15
C LYS A 140 0.22 -16.89 10.46
N ILE A 141 -0.59 -17.19 9.45
CA ILE A 141 -1.45 -16.21 8.80
C ILE A 141 -2.85 -16.32 9.41
N LEU A 142 -3.34 -15.23 9.97
CA LEU A 142 -4.60 -15.20 10.71
C LEU A 142 -5.52 -14.13 10.11
N LEU A 143 -6.80 -14.47 9.97
CA LEU A 143 -7.87 -13.49 9.82
C LEU A 143 -8.38 -13.14 11.21
N VAL A 144 -8.34 -11.85 11.54
CA VAL A 144 -8.79 -11.31 12.83
C VAL A 144 -9.82 -10.20 12.63
N ASP A 145 -10.63 -9.94 13.66
CA ASP A 145 -11.55 -8.81 13.70
C ASP A 145 -10.83 -7.47 13.97
N GLU A 146 -11.59 -6.38 14.08
CA GLU A 146 -11.05 -5.04 14.39
C GLU A 146 -10.34 -4.93 15.75
N ASN A 147 -10.55 -5.89 16.65
CA ASN A 147 -9.95 -5.98 17.98
C ASN A 147 -8.85 -7.05 18.06
N ILE A 148 -8.37 -7.55 16.91
CA ILE A 148 -7.33 -8.58 16.81
C ILE A 148 -7.75 -9.94 17.40
N LYS A 149 -9.06 -10.19 17.54
CA LYS A 149 -9.57 -11.52 17.92
C LYS A 149 -9.56 -12.45 16.72
N LEU A 150 -9.11 -13.69 16.93
CA LEU A 150 -9.02 -14.70 15.89
C LEU A 150 -10.40 -15.07 15.33
N ILE A 151 -10.56 -14.92 14.01
CA ILE A 151 -11.70 -15.42 13.25
C ILE A 151 -11.35 -16.76 12.61
N LYS A 152 -10.20 -16.82 11.91
CA LYS A 152 -9.80 -18.01 11.14
C LYS A 152 -8.29 -18.06 10.93
N GLU A 153 -7.70 -19.24 11.06
CA GLU A 153 -6.32 -19.50 10.60
C GLU A 153 -6.32 -19.82 9.10
N ILE A 154 -5.43 -19.16 8.35
CA ILE A 154 -5.27 -19.29 6.91
C ILE A 154 -4.05 -20.19 6.65
N LYS A 155 -4.29 -21.34 6.01
CA LYS A 155 -3.26 -22.38 5.78
C LYS A 155 -2.44 -22.18 4.49
N ILE A 156 -2.71 -21.12 3.73
CA ILE A 156 -1.90 -20.76 2.58
C ILE A 156 -0.86 -19.74 3.02
N ASP A 157 0.39 -20.02 2.68
CA ASP A 157 1.45 -19.04 2.84
C ASP A 157 1.22 -17.87 1.89
N LEU A 158 1.36 -16.64 2.39
CA LEU A 158 1.13 -15.43 1.61
C LEU A 158 1.94 -14.25 2.13
N VAL A 159 2.34 -13.38 1.20
CA VAL A 159 3.02 -12.11 1.48
C VAL A 159 2.16 -10.90 1.09
N ASP A 160 1.21 -11.07 0.16
CA ASP A 160 0.19 -10.08 -0.16
C ASP A 160 -1.08 -10.77 -0.67
N ILE A 161 -2.20 -10.05 -0.58
CA ILE A 161 -3.52 -10.53 -0.94
C ILE A 161 -4.41 -9.38 -1.42
N ILE A 162 -5.19 -9.67 -2.46
CA ILE A 162 -6.20 -8.77 -2.99
C ILE A 162 -7.55 -9.48 -2.97
N GLN A 163 -8.53 -8.83 -2.36
CA GLN A 163 -9.91 -9.29 -2.37
C GLN A 163 -10.64 -8.84 -3.63
N PHE A 164 -11.32 -9.80 -4.25
CA PHE A 164 -12.35 -9.60 -5.26
C PHE A 164 -13.70 -10.07 -4.68
N GLN A 165 -14.78 -9.85 -5.43
CA GLN A 165 -16.14 -10.15 -4.95
C GLN A 165 -16.30 -11.60 -4.45
N ASN A 166 -15.76 -12.57 -5.20
CA ASN A 166 -15.93 -14.00 -4.90
C ASN A 166 -14.59 -14.75 -4.73
N ASN A 167 -13.47 -14.04 -4.76
CA ASN A 167 -12.14 -14.63 -4.88
C ASN A 167 -11.08 -13.82 -4.16
N PHE A 168 -9.94 -14.45 -3.90
CA PHE A 168 -8.71 -13.75 -3.55
C PHE A 168 -7.63 -14.02 -4.59
N VAL A 169 -6.89 -12.98 -4.95
CA VAL A 169 -5.59 -13.14 -5.61
C VAL A 169 -4.52 -13.05 -4.53
N ILE A 170 -3.69 -14.09 -4.45
CA ILE A 170 -2.68 -14.26 -3.40
C ILE A 170 -1.31 -14.31 -4.03
N GLN A 171 -0.38 -13.52 -3.51
CA GLN A 171 1.05 -13.63 -3.77
C GLN A 171 1.67 -14.45 -2.63
N LYS A 172 2.25 -15.61 -2.97
CA LYS A 172 2.94 -16.49 -2.02
C LYS A 172 4.36 -16.02 -1.74
N SER A 173 5.02 -16.55 -0.71
CA SER A 173 6.43 -16.21 -0.40
C SER A 173 7.42 -16.59 -1.51
N ASN A 174 7.10 -17.59 -2.33
CA ASN A 174 7.87 -17.98 -3.51
C ASN A 174 7.55 -17.14 -4.76
N GLU A 175 6.81 -16.04 -4.61
CA GLU A 175 6.39 -15.11 -5.67
C GLU A 175 5.36 -15.67 -6.68
N GLU A 176 4.86 -16.89 -6.49
CA GLU A 176 3.74 -17.43 -7.26
C GLU A 176 2.46 -16.63 -6.95
N ILE A 177 1.66 -16.34 -8.00
CA ILE A 177 0.38 -15.65 -7.88
C ILE A 177 -0.74 -16.61 -8.24
N VAL A 178 -1.61 -16.87 -7.25
CA VAL A 178 -2.73 -17.81 -7.37
C VAL A 178 -4.06 -17.10 -7.16
N LEU A 179 -5.09 -17.60 -7.85
CA LEU A 179 -6.48 -17.25 -7.61
C LEU A 179 -7.08 -18.32 -6.69
N THR A 180 -7.79 -17.88 -5.65
CA THR A 180 -8.47 -18.75 -4.70
C THR A 180 -9.94 -18.38 -4.56
N ASP A 181 -10.75 -19.30 -4.04
CA ASP A 181 -12.10 -18.98 -3.55
C ASP A 181 -12.04 -18.28 -2.18
N LEU A 182 -13.19 -17.88 -1.64
CA LEU A 182 -13.28 -17.26 -0.31
C LEU A 182 -12.85 -18.18 0.84
N SER A 183 -12.73 -19.49 0.59
CA SER A 183 -12.23 -20.47 1.55
C SER A 183 -10.72 -20.69 1.46
N PHE A 184 -10.01 -19.93 0.61
CA PHE A 184 -8.57 -20.06 0.32
C PHE A 184 -8.19 -21.34 -0.43
N LYS A 185 -9.14 -22.00 -1.10
CA LYS A 185 -8.84 -23.12 -1.99
C LYS A 185 -8.38 -22.58 -3.34
N ILE A 186 -7.25 -23.08 -3.84
CA ILE A 186 -6.68 -22.68 -5.13
C ILE A 186 -7.61 -23.10 -6.27
N ILE A 187 -7.96 -22.14 -7.12
CA ILE A 187 -8.76 -22.31 -8.34
C ILE A 187 -7.83 -22.39 -9.54
N SER A 188 -6.88 -21.46 -9.64
CA SER A 188 -5.95 -21.38 -10.77
C SER A 188 -4.66 -20.66 -10.39
N VAL A 189 -3.62 -20.84 -11.21
CA VAL A 189 -2.37 -20.10 -11.12
C VAL A 189 -2.42 -18.99 -12.18
N LEU A 190 -2.25 -17.74 -11.76
CA LEU A 190 -2.23 -16.57 -12.65
C LEU A 190 -0.82 -16.30 -13.18
N ASP A 191 0.18 -16.55 -12.34
CA ASP A 191 1.60 -16.40 -12.65
C ASP A 191 2.46 -17.32 -11.76
N ASN A 192 3.47 -17.96 -12.33
CA ASN A 192 4.33 -18.93 -11.65
C ASN A 192 5.82 -18.54 -11.63
N GLU A 193 6.17 -17.34 -12.09
CA GLU A 193 7.56 -16.89 -12.07
C GLU A 193 8.01 -16.67 -10.62
N GLN A 194 9.28 -16.95 -10.29
CA GLN A 194 9.78 -16.80 -8.91
C GLN A 194 10.53 -15.48 -8.68
N ASP A 195 10.50 -14.58 -9.66
CA ASP A 195 11.12 -13.27 -9.56
C ASP A 195 10.23 -12.29 -8.76
N PHE A 196 10.86 -11.44 -7.94
CA PHE A 196 10.16 -10.46 -7.10
C PHE A 196 9.14 -9.62 -7.89
N LYS A 197 7.91 -9.59 -7.40
CA LYS A 197 6.81 -8.85 -8.00
C LYS A 197 5.90 -8.19 -6.97
N ARG A 198 4.95 -7.40 -7.46
CA ARG A 198 3.90 -6.78 -6.65
C ARG A 198 2.55 -6.97 -7.32
N ILE A 199 1.53 -7.26 -6.52
CA ILE A 199 0.14 -7.30 -6.97
C ILE A 199 -0.59 -6.02 -6.54
N HIS A 200 -1.42 -5.47 -7.44
CA HIS A 200 -2.26 -4.31 -7.15
C HIS A 200 -3.68 -4.52 -7.66
N TYR A 201 -4.67 -4.11 -6.87
CA TYR A 201 -6.07 -4.13 -7.31
C TYR A 201 -6.29 -3.00 -8.33
N LEU A 202 -6.83 -3.34 -9.50
CA LEU A 202 -7.18 -2.33 -10.51
C LEU A 202 -8.69 -2.15 -10.66
N ASN A 203 -9.43 -3.25 -10.80
CA ASN A 203 -10.88 -3.24 -10.91
C ASN A 203 -11.44 -4.63 -10.63
N LYS A 204 -12.78 -4.77 -10.69
CA LYS A 204 -13.52 -6.00 -10.36
C LYS A 204 -13.04 -7.29 -11.05
N ASN A 205 -12.36 -7.20 -12.20
CA ASN A 205 -11.96 -8.37 -12.99
C ASN A 205 -10.46 -8.44 -13.26
N ASN A 206 -9.67 -7.44 -12.87
CA ASN A 206 -8.27 -7.35 -13.27
C ASN A 206 -7.38 -7.08 -12.06
N VAL A 207 -6.34 -7.89 -11.94
CA VAL A 207 -5.18 -7.64 -11.08
C VAL A 207 -4.05 -7.07 -11.94
N LEU A 208 -3.34 -6.08 -11.40
CA LEU A 208 -2.09 -5.59 -11.97
C LEU A 208 -0.94 -6.32 -11.29
N ILE A 209 -0.06 -6.94 -12.07
CA ILE A 209 1.15 -7.60 -11.58
C ILE A 209 2.36 -6.85 -12.14
N SER A 210 3.21 -6.35 -11.25
CA SER A 210 4.41 -5.61 -11.59
C SER A 210 5.64 -6.46 -11.33
N PHE A 211 6.41 -6.76 -12.37
CA PHE A 211 7.59 -7.61 -12.34
C PHE A 211 8.85 -6.74 -12.26
N LYS A 212 9.65 -6.89 -11.20
CA LYS A 212 10.81 -6.02 -10.98
C LYS A 212 11.93 -6.27 -11.99
N LYS A 213 12.30 -7.53 -12.19
CA LYS A 213 13.42 -7.90 -13.06
C LYS A 213 13.17 -7.61 -14.54
N LYS A 214 11.91 -7.79 -14.98
CA LYS A 214 11.48 -7.48 -16.35
C LYS A 214 11.17 -6.00 -16.57
N GLU A 215 11.12 -5.21 -15.49
CA GLU A 215 10.70 -3.81 -15.51
C GLU A 215 9.38 -3.62 -16.29
N GLU A 216 8.39 -4.47 -16.04
CA GLU A 216 7.09 -4.40 -16.70
C GLU A 216 5.94 -4.59 -15.70
N SER A 217 4.79 -4.02 -16.04
CA SER A 217 3.55 -4.23 -15.31
C SER A 217 2.48 -4.72 -16.27
N VAL A 218 1.79 -5.80 -15.90
CA VAL A 218 0.86 -6.55 -16.74
C VAL A 218 -0.49 -6.65 -16.05
N LEU A 219 -1.56 -6.36 -16.78
CA LEU A 219 -2.93 -6.66 -16.37
C LEU A 219 -3.22 -8.12 -16.63
N ILE A 220 -3.73 -8.82 -15.63
CA ILE A 220 -4.28 -10.16 -15.79
C ILE A 220 -5.75 -10.13 -15.41
N ASN A 221 -6.60 -10.54 -16.35
CA ASN A 221 -8.01 -10.75 -16.08
C ASN A 221 -8.20 -12.06 -15.31
N ILE A 222 -8.79 -11.99 -14.12
CA ILE A 222 -8.90 -13.16 -13.21
C ILE A 222 -9.92 -14.21 -13.68
N LEU A 223 -10.79 -13.88 -14.64
CA LEU A 223 -11.84 -14.77 -15.13
C LEU A 223 -11.37 -15.62 -16.31
N ASN A 224 -10.52 -15.06 -17.18
CA ASN A 224 -10.09 -15.73 -18.42
C ASN A 224 -8.57 -15.73 -18.64
N ASN A 225 -7.78 -15.29 -17.66
CA ASN A 225 -6.31 -15.21 -17.70
C ASN A 225 -5.73 -14.41 -18.87
N LYS A 226 -6.53 -13.58 -19.56
CA LYS A 226 -6.02 -12.71 -20.62
C LYS A 226 -5.04 -11.69 -20.02
N LYS A 227 -3.87 -11.58 -20.63
CA LYS A 227 -2.79 -10.67 -20.23
C LYS A 227 -2.71 -9.47 -21.17
N GLU A 228 -2.48 -8.28 -20.63
CA GLU A 228 -2.25 -7.06 -21.40
C GLU A 228 -1.16 -6.22 -20.72
N THR A 229 -0.18 -5.73 -21.48
CA THR A 229 0.85 -4.84 -20.94
C THR A 229 0.21 -3.52 -20.47
N PHE A 230 0.39 -3.19 -19.20
CA PHE A 230 -0.09 -1.94 -18.60
C PHE A 230 0.92 -0.81 -18.77
N ASP A 231 2.18 -1.08 -18.40
CA ASP A 231 3.25 -0.08 -18.37
C ASP A 231 4.61 -0.80 -18.48
N LYS A 232 5.57 -0.18 -19.17
CA LYS A 232 6.96 -0.68 -19.28
C LYS A 232 7.82 -0.17 -18.12
N SER A 233 7.37 -0.43 -16.90
CA SER A 233 8.16 -0.22 -15.68
C SER A 233 7.63 -1.07 -14.53
N PHE A 234 8.44 -1.20 -13.48
CA PHE A 234 8.01 -1.79 -12.22
C PHE A 234 7.28 -0.75 -11.34
N ILE A 235 5.98 -0.98 -11.10
CA ILE A 235 5.17 -0.20 -10.18
C ILE A 235 5.29 -0.79 -8.78
N ASN A 236 5.98 -0.06 -7.90
CA ASN A 236 6.24 -0.50 -6.53
C ASN A 236 5.01 -0.37 -5.63
N ARG A 237 4.26 0.73 -5.80
CA ARG A 237 3.05 1.03 -5.05
C ARG A 237 1.97 1.43 -6.03
N ALA A 238 0.77 0.94 -5.82
CA ALA A 238 -0.38 1.50 -6.48
C ALA A 238 -1.62 1.41 -5.58
N VAL A 239 -2.42 2.46 -5.65
CA VAL A 239 -3.68 2.55 -4.91
C VAL A 239 -4.77 3.11 -5.80
N LEU A 240 -5.94 2.48 -5.76
CA LEU A 240 -7.12 2.93 -6.46
C LEU A 240 -7.91 3.87 -5.55
N LEU A 241 -7.93 5.16 -5.87
CA LEU A 241 -8.66 6.17 -5.07
C LEU A 241 -10.16 6.07 -5.26
N ASN A 242 -10.57 5.78 -6.50
CA ASN A 242 -11.94 5.55 -6.93
C ASN A 242 -11.91 4.80 -8.27
N ASN A 243 -13.07 4.57 -8.87
CA ASN A 243 -13.21 3.91 -10.17
C ASN A 243 -12.52 4.61 -11.37
N THR A 244 -11.92 5.79 -11.18
CA THR A 244 -11.30 6.59 -12.25
C THR A 244 -9.84 6.98 -12.00
N PHE A 245 -9.40 7.11 -10.74
CA PHE A 245 -8.06 7.55 -10.39
C PHE A 245 -7.24 6.42 -9.74
N PHE A 246 -6.16 6.05 -10.41
CA PHE A 246 -5.20 5.06 -9.96
C PHE A 246 -3.85 5.74 -9.74
N LEU A 247 -3.45 5.87 -8.48
CA LEU A 247 -2.14 6.40 -8.12
C LEU A 247 -1.10 5.30 -8.23
N THR A 248 0.04 5.59 -8.84
CA THR A 248 1.16 4.65 -8.94
C THR A 248 2.45 5.34 -8.52
N LYS A 249 3.33 4.61 -7.83
CA LYS A 249 4.71 4.99 -7.56
C LYS A 249 5.64 3.92 -8.12
N LYS A 250 6.49 4.32 -9.06
CA LYS A 250 7.54 3.49 -9.65
C LYS A 250 8.78 3.52 -8.74
N ILE A 251 9.64 2.51 -8.80
CA ILE A 251 10.95 2.61 -8.14
C ILE A 251 11.75 3.70 -8.87
N GLU A 252 12.20 4.71 -8.12
CA GLU A 252 13.21 5.64 -8.61
C GLU A 252 14.57 4.92 -8.62
N LYS A 253 15.39 5.15 -9.65
CA LYS A 253 16.73 4.53 -9.80
C LYS A 253 17.71 4.90 -8.66
N SER A 254 17.31 5.74 -7.71
CA SER A 254 18.09 6.19 -6.55
C SER A 254 18.00 5.20 -5.38
N GLY A 255 18.89 4.20 -5.37
CA GLY A 255 19.67 3.63 -4.24
C GLY A 255 19.04 3.23 -2.87
N GLY A 256 17.85 3.68 -2.49
CA GLY A 256 17.24 3.36 -1.20
C GLY A 256 16.66 1.95 -1.20
N LYS A 257 17.14 1.07 -0.31
CA LYS A 257 16.50 -0.23 -0.05
C LYS A 257 15.05 0.02 0.43
N ASP A 258 14.09 -0.68 -0.15
CA ASP A 258 12.68 -0.68 0.27
C ASP A 258 12.53 -1.72 1.41
N PHE A 259 12.34 -1.24 2.65
CA PHE A 259 12.36 -2.11 3.85
C PHE A 259 11.02 -2.77 4.15
N LEU A 260 9.96 -2.45 3.39
CA LEU A 260 8.60 -2.89 3.68
C LEU A 260 8.37 -4.41 3.51
N ASN A 261 9.30 -5.12 2.86
CA ASN A 261 9.27 -6.56 2.62
C ASN A 261 10.51 -7.30 3.17
N ILE A 262 11.24 -6.76 4.14
CA ILE A 262 12.49 -7.41 4.59
C ILE A 262 12.27 -8.70 5.39
N PHE A 263 11.02 -9.07 5.67
CA PHE A 263 10.69 -10.35 6.30
C PHE A 263 9.82 -11.19 5.36
N TYR A 264 10.48 -11.85 4.41
CA TYR A 264 9.97 -13.09 3.83
C TYR A 264 10.14 -14.20 4.87
#